data_AF-A0A853SWN5-F1
#
_entry.id   AF-A0A853SWN5-F1
#
_cell.length_a   1.000
_cell.length_b   1.000
_cell.length_c   1.000
_cell.angle_alpha   90.00
_cell.angle_beta   90.00
_cell.angle_gamma   90.00
#
_symmetry.space_group_name_H-M   'P 1'
#
loop_
_entity.id
_entity.type
_entity.pdbx_description
1 polymer ?
#
loop_
_entity_poly.entity_id
_entity_poly.type
_entity_poly.pdbx_seq_one_letter_code
_entity_poly.pdbx_strand_id
1 'polypeptide(L)'
;MHLLRNARGMRVAIDAHDASVRAWWAPDRYGRLADVLGAAPSAAHASTGWRCDPPDDGRLLLRLAQDGLSVRLAYRLDDDGSLHLDCAATADAVSRFALAAPRFNLQGGRAAVGDHVLRLAADRYWPGGHSCSAPLDVAGSAFDFRQPAPLASRLAWPALAQSAGFRHDFYWTGSGQLREAARVADPASGRVLRFSSTQDSCHLYSDARCFSLLAQGVQLQPGQVRRFQLAYRLGVQDIDAFDISEPVSMMSNK
;
A
#
# COMPACT_ATOMS: atom_id res chain seq x y z
N MET A 1 -16.26 11.49 9.06
CA MET A 1 -14.95 10.89 9.39
C MET A 1 -15.15 9.88 10.52
N HIS A 2 -14.61 8.68 10.39
CA HIS A 2 -14.73 7.57 11.34
C HIS A 2 -13.36 7.24 11.88
N LEU A 3 -13.28 6.93 13.18
CA LEU A 3 -12.01 6.67 13.86
C LEU A 3 -11.99 5.23 14.36
N LEU A 4 -11.12 4.42 13.77
CA LEU A 4 -10.81 3.08 14.27
C LEU A 4 -9.69 3.18 15.32
N ARG A 5 -9.78 2.34 16.34
CA ARG A 5 -8.84 2.28 17.46
C ARG A 5 -8.51 0.83 17.75
N ASN A 6 -7.28 0.57 18.20
CA ASN A 6 -6.90 -0.73 18.72
C ASN A 6 -6.45 -0.64 20.19
N ALA A 7 -6.24 -1.79 20.83
CA ALA A 7 -5.86 -1.85 22.25
C ALA A 7 -4.49 -1.24 22.54
N ARG A 8 -3.63 -1.06 21.52
CA ARG A 8 -2.28 -0.48 21.64
C ARG A 8 -2.23 1.02 21.41
N GLY A 9 -3.39 1.69 21.32
CA GLY A 9 -3.49 3.14 21.15
C GLY A 9 -3.21 3.64 19.73
N MET A 10 -3.04 2.74 18.75
CA MET A 10 -3.04 3.14 17.33
C MET A 10 -4.43 3.56 16.92
N ARG A 11 -4.47 4.53 15.99
CA ARG A 11 -5.70 5.17 15.55
C ARG A 11 -5.65 5.38 14.05
N VAL A 12 -6.75 5.10 13.35
CA VAL A 12 -6.89 5.31 11.92
C VAL A 12 -8.16 6.11 11.65
N ALA A 13 -8.01 7.30 11.07
CA ALA A 13 -9.15 8.11 10.64
C ALA A 13 -9.47 7.80 9.17
N ILE A 14 -10.72 7.46 8.89
CA ILE A 14 -11.23 7.14 7.56
C ILE A 14 -12.33 8.13 7.19
N ASP A 15 -12.24 8.69 6.00
CA ASP A 15 -13.30 9.51 5.43
C ASP A 15 -14.31 8.61 4.70
N ALA A 16 -15.53 8.55 5.22
CA ALA A 16 -16.59 7.76 4.61
C ALA A 16 -17.14 8.40 3.33
N HIS A 17 -16.76 9.62 2.96
CA HIS A 17 -17.20 10.21 1.69
C HIS A 17 -16.53 9.56 0.48
N ASP A 18 -15.22 9.30 0.59
CA ASP A 18 -14.37 8.80 -0.49
C ASP A 18 -13.59 7.52 -0.12
N ALA A 19 -13.92 6.92 1.03
CA ALA A 19 -13.27 5.76 1.62
C ALA A 19 -11.76 5.94 1.86
N SER A 20 -11.24 7.16 1.91
CA SER A 20 -9.79 7.36 2.07
C SER A 20 -9.35 7.35 3.54
N VAL A 21 -8.15 6.83 3.77
CA VAL A 21 -7.48 6.99 5.07
C VAL A 21 -6.91 8.41 5.14
N ARG A 22 -7.33 9.17 6.15
CA ARG A 22 -6.99 10.60 6.34
C ARG A 22 -5.90 10.83 7.38
N ALA A 23 -5.78 9.95 8.37
CA ALA A 23 -4.72 9.99 9.37
C ALA A 23 -4.47 8.59 9.92
N TRP A 24 -3.22 8.30 10.30
CA TRP A 24 -2.86 7.07 10.98
C TRP A 24 -1.80 7.33 12.04
N TRP A 25 -2.18 7.30 13.32
CA TRP A 25 -1.26 7.44 14.43
C TRP A 25 -0.61 6.10 14.78
N ALA A 26 0.71 6.01 14.61
CA ALA A 26 1.51 4.83 14.91
C ALA A 26 2.73 5.17 15.80
N PRO A 27 3.15 4.27 16.71
CA PRO A 27 4.28 4.53 17.59
C PRO A 27 5.61 4.47 16.82
N ASP A 28 6.61 5.26 17.22
CA ASP A 28 8.01 5.08 16.82
C ASP A 28 8.73 4.11 17.77
N ARG A 29 10.03 3.89 17.58
CA ARG A 29 10.87 3.05 18.44
C ARG A 29 10.91 3.47 19.92
N TYR A 30 10.50 4.69 20.24
CA TYR A 30 10.41 5.23 21.60
C TYR A 30 8.96 5.25 22.12
N GLY A 31 8.02 4.63 21.41
CA GLY A 31 6.61 4.59 21.77
C GLY A 31 5.84 5.89 21.45
N ARG A 32 6.47 6.87 20.79
CA ARG A 32 5.83 8.17 20.49
C ARG A 32 4.91 8.03 19.28
N LEU A 33 3.62 8.30 19.49
CA LEU A 33 2.62 8.33 18.44
C LEU A 33 2.79 9.57 17.56
N ALA A 34 2.85 9.38 16.25
CA ALA A 34 2.71 10.46 15.27
C ALA A 34 1.81 10.00 14.12
N ASP A 35 1.14 10.94 13.46
CA ASP A 35 0.41 10.67 12.22
C ASP A 35 1.41 10.38 11.11
N VAL A 36 1.40 9.16 10.57
CA VAL A 36 2.34 8.71 9.55
C VAL A 36 1.84 8.92 8.13
N LEU A 37 0.80 9.71 7.92
CA LEU A 37 0.41 10.15 6.59
C LEU A 37 1.05 11.50 6.25
N GLY A 38 1.66 11.58 5.07
CA GLY A 38 2.44 12.76 4.63
C GLY A 38 1.61 13.83 3.90
N ALA A 39 0.42 13.47 3.42
CA ALA A 39 -0.54 14.37 2.80
C ALA A 39 -1.89 13.65 2.69
N ALA A 40 -2.99 14.39 2.59
CA ALA A 40 -4.25 13.80 2.15
C ALA A 40 -4.07 13.24 0.72
N PRO A 41 -4.63 12.05 0.42
CA PRO A 41 -4.66 11.57 -0.96
C PRO A 41 -5.38 12.59 -1.84
N SER A 42 -4.90 12.78 -3.08
CA SER A 42 -5.62 13.62 -4.03
C SER A 42 -7.01 13.03 -4.29
N ALA A 43 -8.05 13.84 -4.11
CA ALA A 43 -9.44 13.46 -4.32
C ALA A 43 -9.75 13.00 -5.77
N ALA A 44 -8.83 13.24 -6.72
CA ALA A 44 -9.03 13.01 -8.15
C ALA A 44 -9.15 11.53 -8.57
N HIS A 45 -8.89 10.56 -7.69
CA HIS A 45 -8.91 9.13 -8.03
C HIS A 45 -9.80 8.28 -7.11
N ALA A 46 -10.51 8.90 -6.16
CA ALA A 46 -11.35 8.19 -5.22
C ALA A 46 -12.81 8.20 -5.69
N SER A 47 -13.45 7.03 -5.74
CA SER A 47 -14.90 6.96 -5.89
C SER A 47 -15.55 7.67 -4.71
N THR A 48 -16.49 8.58 -4.97
CA THR A 48 -17.20 9.34 -3.92
C THR A 48 -18.62 8.81 -3.76
N GLY A 49 -19.31 9.20 -2.68
CA GLY A 49 -20.70 8.80 -2.46
C GLY A 49 -20.86 7.45 -1.75
N TRP A 50 -19.81 7.02 -1.05
CA TRP A 50 -19.88 5.87 -0.16
C TRP A 50 -20.89 6.12 0.97
N ARG A 51 -21.63 5.08 1.33
CA ARG A 51 -22.52 5.03 2.48
C ARG A 51 -21.87 4.19 3.56
N CYS A 52 -21.88 4.71 4.77
CA CYS A 52 -21.37 4.02 5.94
C CYS A 52 -22.51 3.24 6.61
N ASP A 53 -22.34 1.93 6.78
CA ASP A 53 -23.16 1.17 7.72
C ASP A 53 -22.75 1.57 9.17
N PRO A 54 -23.62 1.40 10.19
CA PRO A 54 -23.27 1.76 11.56
C PRO A 54 -21.92 1.15 11.97
N PRO A 55 -20.95 1.96 12.43
CA PRO A 55 -19.62 1.45 12.78
C PRO A 55 -19.71 0.53 14.00
N ASP A 56 -18.83 -0.47 14.02
CA ASP A 56 -18.60 -1.37 15.15
C ASP A 56 -17.16 -1.15 15.65
N ASP A 57 -16.87 -1.49 16.90
CA ASP A 57 -15.53 -1.27 17.46
C ASP A 57 -14.47 -2.00 16.62
N GLY A 58 -13.53 -1.22 16.08
CA GLY A 58 -12.46 -1.72 15.22
C GLY A 58 -12.86 -2.07 13.79
N ARG A 59 -14.13 -1.89 13.37
CA ARG A 59 -14.60 -2.19 12.01
C ARG A 59 -15.43 -1.06 11.40
N LEU A 60 -15.18 -0.77 10.13
CA LEU A 60 -15.96 0.19 9.34
C LEU A 60 -16.39 -0.46 8.03
N LEU A 61 -17.69 -0.44 7.76
CA LEU A 61 -18.24 -1.02 6.55
C LEU A 61 -18.81 0.09 5.66
N LEU A 62 -18.27 0.18 4.44
CA LEU A 62 -18.65 1.16 3.43
C LEU A 62 -19.27 0.45 2.22
N ARG A 63 -20.27 1.10 1.62
CA ARG A 63 -20.96 0.64 0.42
C ARG A 63 -21.02 1.74 -0.63
N LEU A 64 -20.71 1.40 -1.87
CA LEU A 64 -20.87 2.27 -3.04
C LEU A 64 -21.89 1.63 -3.98
N ALA A 65 -22.83 2.41 -4.50
CA ALA A 65 -23.77 1.99 -5.53
C ALA A 65 -23.95 3.14 -6.53
N GLN A 66 -23.38 3.03 -7.73
CA GLN A 66 -23.37 4.08 -8.76
C GLN A 66 -23.33 3.44 -10.14
N ASP A 67 -24.22 3.87 -11.06
CA ASP A 67 -24.18 3.50 -12.49
C ASP A 67 -23.98 2.00 -12.78
N GLY A 68 -24.69 1.15 -12.02
CA GLY A 68 -24.61 -0.32 -12.15
C GLY A 68 -23.39 -0.97 -11.46
N LEU A 69 -22.50 -0.20 -10.84
CA LEU A 69 -21.43 -0.70 -9.98
C LEU A 69 -21.92 -0.77 -8.52
N SER A 70 -21.73 -1.92 -7.88
CA SER A 70 -21.88 -2.10 -6.43
C SER A 70 -20.57 -2.51 -5.80
N VAL A 71 -20.11 -1.79 -4.79
CA VAL A 71 -18.88 -2.11 -4.04
C VAL A 71 -19.18 -2.16 -2.55
N ARG A 72 -18.66 -3.21 -1.90
CA ARG A 72 -18.59 -3.35 -0.45
C ARG A 72 -17.12 -3.31 -0.04
N LEU A 73 -16.79 -2.43 0.89
CA LEU A 73 -15.45 -2.27 1.44
C LEU A 73 -15.52 -2.31 2.96
N ALA A 74 -14.83 -3.28 3.57
CA ALA A 74 -14.70 -3.36 5.02
C ALA A 74 -13.28 -3.01 5.44
N TYR A 75 -13.15 -2.05 6.35
CA TYR A 75 -11.93 -1.77 7.09
C TYR A 75 -11.97 -2.49 8.44
N ARG A 76 -10.85 -3.07 8.85
CA ARG A 76 -10.65 -3.57 10.21
C ARG A 76 -9.25 -3.19 10.69
N LEU A 77 -9.16 -2.60 11.88
CA LEU A 77 -7.87 -2.32 12.53
C LEU A 77 -7.63 -3.33 13.65
N ASP A 78 -6.58 -4.13 13.50
CA ASP A 78 -6.21 -5.17 14.47
C ASP A 78 -5.16 -4.64 15.49
N ASP A 79 -5.03 -5.35 16.62
CA ASP A 79 -4.12 -4.98 17.71
C ASP A 79 -2.64 -5.05 17.33
N ASP A 80 -2.30 -5.81 16.29
CA ASP A 80 -0.93 -5.94 15.78
C ASP A 80 -0.51 -4.80 14.83
N GLY A 81 -1.41 -3.84 14.59
CA GLY A 81 -1.22 -2.70 13.70
C GLY A 81 -1.61 -2.92 12.25
N SER A 82 -2.27 -4.05 11.95
CA SER A 82 -2.79 -4.33 10.61
C SER A 82 -4.12 -3.62 10.38
N LEU A 83 -4.16 -2.75 9.36
CA LEU A 83 -5.39 -2.25 8.75
C LEU A 83 -5.72 -3.14 7.55
N HIS A 84 -6.71 -4.00 7.72
CA HIS A 84 -7.26 -4.86 6.68
C HIS A 84 -8.32 -4.13 5.87
N LEU A 85 -8.28 -4.30 4.55
CA LEU A 85 -9.27 -3.84 3.60
C LEU A 85 -9.80 -5.04 2.81
N ASP A 86 -11.07 -5.39 3.03
CA ASP A 86 -11.76 -6.44 2.29
C ASP A 86 -12.71 -5.82 1.28
N CYS A 87 -12.42 -5.97 -0.01
CA CYS A 87 -13.19 -5.38 -1.09
C CYS A 87 -13.92 -6.46 -1.90
N ALA A 88 -15.21 -6.24 -2.15
CA ALA A 88 -16.02 -7.01 -3.08
C ALA A 88 -16.79 -6.05 -3.98
N ALA A 89 -16.64 -6.20 -5.29
CA ALA A 89 -17.31 -5.40 -6.30
C ALA A 89 -18.05 -6.28 -7.30
N THR A 90 -19.22 -5.81 -7.73
CA THR A 90 -20.04 -6.39 -8.80
C THR A 90 -20.49 -5.28 -9.74
N ALA A 91 -20.65 -5.59 -11.02
CA ALA A 91 -21.12 -4.61 -11.99
C ALA A 91 -22.18 -5.18 -12.92
N ASP A 92 -23.21 -4.39 -13.21
CA ASP A 92 -24.27 -4.69 -14.18
C ASP A 92 -23.99 -4.03 -15.55
N ALA A 93 -23.00 -3.13 -15.59
CA ALA A 93 -22.47 -2.48 -16.77
C ALA A 93 -20.93 -2.60 -16.80
N VAL A 94 -20.29 -2.20 -17.90
CA VAL A 94 -18.82 -2.08 -17.92
C VAL A 94 -18.43 -0.94 -16.98
N SER A 95 -17.74 -1.26 -15.90
CA SER A 95 -17.39 -0.28 -14.85
C SER A 95 -15.92 -0.40 -14.47
N ARG A 96 -15.32 0.72 -14.05
CA ARG A 96 -13.97 0.76 -13.48
C ARG A 96 -14.04 1.44 -12.12
N PHE A 97 -13.31 0.91 -11.14
CA PHE A 97 -13.15 1.56 -9.85
C PHE A 97 -11.74 1.36 -9.29
N ALA A 98 -11.32 2.24 -8.39
CA ALA A 98 -10.08 2.13 -7.64
C ALA A 98 -10.31 2.58 -6.20
N LEU A 99 -9.53 2.03 -5.27
CA LEU A 99 -9.53 2.49 -3.89
C LEU A 99 -8.54 3.63 -3.72
N ALA A 100 -8.90 4.61 -2.89
CA ALA A 100 -7.95 5.61 -2.44
C ALA A 100 -6.85 4.94 -1.61
N ALA A 101 -5.60 5.24 -1.92
CA ALA A 101 -4.47 4.69 -1.19
C ALA A 101 -3.88 5.70 -0.19
N PRO A 102 -3.45 5.26 1.00
CA PRO A 102 -2.84 6.15 1.98
C PRO A 102 -1.48 6.65 1.51
N ARG A 103 -1.21 7.95 1.66
CA ARG A 103 0.09 8.56 1.38
C ARG A 103 0.92 8.64 2.65
N PHE A 104 1.89 7.74 2.79
CA PHE A 104 2.70 7.58 3.98
C PHE A 104 3.92 8.51 4.02
N ASN A 105 4.25 8.95 5.22
CA ASN A 105 5.55 9.46 5.62
C ASN A 105 5.84 8.93 7.03
N LEU A 106 6.63 7.86 7.13
CA LEU A 106 6.81 7.14 8.40
C LEU A 106 7.54 7.97 9.48
N GLN A 107 8.17 9.10 9.15
CA GLN A 107 8.72 10.02 10.16
C GLN A 107 7.67 10.92 10.82
N GLY A 108 6.44 10.93 10.31
CA GLY A 108 5.35 11.78 10.79
C GLY A 108 5.20 13.09 10.02
N GLY A 109 5.43 13.07 8.71
CA GLY A 109 5.13 14.19 7.81
C GLY A 109 6.06 15.40 7.92
N ARG A 110 7.21 15.30 8.59
CA ARG A 110 8.14 16.43 8.81
C ARG A 110 9.26 16.46 7.77
N ALA A 111 9.91 15.33 7.51
CA ALA A 111 11.06 15.24 6.61
C ALA A 111 10.68 14.70 5.22
N ALA A 112 11.67 14.68 4.33
CA ALA A 112 11.55 14.02 3.05
C ALA A 112 11.51 12.48 3.19
N VAL A 113 10.94 11.79 2.21
CA VAL A 113 10.85 10.30 2.23
C VAL A 113 11.97 9.60 1.47
N GLY A 114 13.00 10.33 1.04
CA GLY A 114 14.10 9.77 0.24
C GLY A 114 14.86 8.64 0.95
N ASP A 115 14.99 8.74 2.27
CA ASP A 115 15.72 7.78 3.10
C ASP A 115 14.87 6.56 3.50
N HIS A 116 13.58 6.53 3.14
CA HIS A 116 12.75 5.35 3.33
C HIS A 116 13.30 4.21 2.48
N VAL A 117 13.53 3.07 3.13
CA VAL A 117 14.10 1.88 2.51
C VAL A 117 12.95 0.97 2.07
N LEU A 118 12.80 0.80 0.76
CA LEU A 118 11.79 -0.06 0.16
C LEU A 118 12.41 -1.41 -0.21
N ARG A 119 11.69 -2.48 0.13
CA ARG A 119 11.82 -3.80 -0.48
C ARG A 119 10.47 -4.18 -1.10
N LEU A 120 10.49 -4.69 -2.32
CA LEU A 120 9.31 -5.05 -3.09
C LEU A 120 9.55 -6.38 -3.80
N ALA A 121 8.66 -7.34 -3.57
CA ALA A 121 8.71 -8.68 -4.15
C ALA A 121 8.17 -8.69 -5.58
N ALA A 122 8.67 -7.80 -6.43
CA ALA A 122 8.28 -7.65 -7.83
C ALA A 122 9.46 -7.96 -8.75
N ASP A 123 9.19 -8.74 -9.80
CA ASP A 123 10.19 -9.12 -10.80
C ASP A 123 10.01 -8.33 -12.10
N ARG A 124 8.86 -7.65 -12.26
CA ARG A 124 8.57 -6.83 -13.43
C ARG A 124 7.99 -5.48 -13.06
N TYR A 125 8.17 -4.49 -13.92
CA TYR A 125 7.59 -3.17 -13.77
C TYR A 125 7.12 -2.60 -15.11
N TRP A 126 6.18 -1.66 -15.08
CA TRP A 126 5.78 -0.88 -16.24
C TRP A 126 6.61 0.41 -16.29
N PRO A 127 7.48 0.61 -17.31
CA PRO A 127 8.36 1.78 -17.39
C PRO A 127 7.64 3.08 -17.72
N GLY A 128 6.35 3.02 -18.08
CA GLY A 128 5.60 4.18 -18.58
C GLY A 128 6.01 4.58 -19.99
N GLY A 129 5.26 5.52 -20.59
CA GLY A 129 5.53 6.03 -21.94
C GLY A 129 4.90 5.22 -23.08
N HIS A 130 4.85 5.85 -24.26
CA HIS A 130 4.08 5.38 -25.42
C HIS A 130 4.76 4.23 -26.19
N SER A 131 6.02 3.93 -25.88
CA SER A 131 6.86 2.99 -26.62
C SER A 131 6.90 1.58 -26.03
N CYS A 132 6.35 1.37 -24.83
CA CYS A 132 6.40 0.07 -24.16
C CYS A 132 5.03 -0.61 -24.21
N SER A 133 4.99 -1.84 -24.75
CA SER A 133 3.76 -2.63 -24.89
C SER A 133 3.60 -3.70 -23.80
N ALA A 134 4.61 -3.94 -22.97
CA ALA A 134 4.61 -4.99 -21.95
C ALA A 134 5.50 -4.63 -20.73
N PRO A 135 5.26 -5.22 -19.55
CA PRO A 135 6.14 -5.06 -18.39
C PRO A 135 7.58 -5.55 -18.66
N LEU A 136 8.57 -4.82 -18.15
CA LEU A 136 10.00 -5.14 -18.25
C LEU A 136 10.51 -5.79 -16.96
N ASP A 137 11.60 -6.56 -17.05
CA ASP A 137 12.30 -7.10 -15.88
C ASP A 137 12.91 -5.97 -15.04
N VAL A 138 12.82 -6.08 -13.72
CA VAL A 138 13.45 -5.11 -12.81
C VAL A 138 14.97 -5.28 -12.72
N ALA A 139 15.51 -6.46 -13.02
CA ALA A 139 16.92 -6.78 -12.86
C ALA A 139 17.83 -5.82 -13.63
N GLY A 140 18.84 -5.28 -12.95
CA GLY A 140 19.79 -4.33 -13.54
C GLY A 140 19.21 -2.93 -13.78
N SER A 141 18.02 -2.62 -13.27
CA SER A 141 17.38 -1.31 -13.43
C SER A 141 17.28 -0.53 -12.12
N ALA A 142 16.89 0.75 -12.24
CA ALA A 142 16.55 1.60 -11.10
C ALA A 142 15.30 1.12 -10.33
N PHE A 143 14.57 0.15 -10.88
CA PHE A 143 13.33 -0.38 -10.34
C PHE A 143 13.54 -1.69 -9.57
N ASP A 144 14.78 -2.19 -9.45
CA ASP A 144 15.06 -3.41 -8.69
C ASP A 144 14.97 -3.18 -7.17
N PHE A 145 13.80 -3.42 -6.59
CA PHE A 145 13.58 -3.37 -5.14
C PHE A 145 13.52 -4.77 -4.49
N ARG A 146 13.97 -5.83 -5.19
CA ARG A 146 13.99 -7.19 -4.63
C ARG A 146 14.87 -7.27 -3.38
N GLN A 147 15.95 -6.48 -3.39
CA GLN A 147 16.75 -6.16 -2.21
C GLN A 147 16.36 -4.77 -1.65
N PRO A 148 16.40 -4.58 -0.31
CA PRO A 148 16.09 -3.29 0.31
C PRO A 148 16.98 -2.17 -0.25
N ALA A 149 16.37 -1.07 -0.70
CA ALA A 149 17.08 0.10 -1.17
C ALA A 149 16.36 1.40 -0.78
N PRO A 150 17.09 2.47 -0.41
CA PRO A 150 16.52 3.80 -0.25
C PRO A 150 15.83 4.29 -1.53
N LEU A 151 14.69 4.97 -1.40
CA LEU A 151 14.01 5.56 -2.55
C LEU A 151 14.91 6.56 -3.30
N ALA A 152 15.65 7.40 -2.56
CA ALA A 152 16.54 8.40 -3.15
C ALA A 152 17.69 7.79 -3.96
N SER A 153 18.26 6.67 -3.51
CA SER A 153 19.38 6.03 -4.22
C SER A 153 18.94 5.49 -5.58
N ARG A 154 17.72 4.95 -5.67
CA ARG A 154 17.12 4.51 -6.93
C ARG A 154 16.73 5.69 -7.83
N LEU A 155 16.19 6.77 -7.27
CA LEU A 155 15.85 7.99 -8.03
C LEU A 155 17.08 8.71 -8.61
N ALA A 156 18.26 8.52 -8.02
CA ALA A 156 19.51 9.06 -8.54
C ALA A 156 20.04 8.36 -9.81
N TRP A 157 19.43 7.26 -10.23
CA TRP A 157 19.84 6.56 -11.47
C TRP A 157 19.54 7.42 -12.70
N PRO A 158 20.37 7.34 -13.76
CA PRO A 158 20.18 8.14 -14.98
C PRO A 158 18.78 8.00 -15.61
N ALA A 159 18.19 6.80 -15.55
CA ALA A 159 16.85 6.52 -16.07
C ALA A 159 15.73 7.30 -15.35
N LEU A 160 15.98 7.80 -14.14
CA LEU A 160 15.02 8.51 -13.30
C LEU A 160 15.46 9.95 -12.98
N ALA A 161 16.52 10.46 -13.62
CA ALA A 161 17.12 11.76 -13.27
C ALA A 161 16.15 12.97 -13.34
N GLN A 162 15.10 12.89 -14.15
CA GLN A 162 14.07 13.93 -14.29
C GLN A 162 12.78 13.61 -13.53
N SER A 163 12.74 12.49 -12.80
CA SER A 163 11.56 12.05 -12.06
C SER A 163 11.56 12.65 -10.65
N ALA A 164 10.47 13.33 -10.28
CA ALA A 164 10.27 13.81 -8.91
C ALA A 164 9.97 12.68 -7.89
N GLY A 165 9.84 11.44 -8.38
CA GLY A 165 9.60 10.23 -7.61
C GLY A 165 8.98 9.13 -8.48
N PHE A 166 8.56 8.02 -7.87
CA PHE A 166 8.04 6.86 -8.60
C PHE A 166 6.58 7.03 -8.99
N ARG A 167 6.19 6.60 -10.20
CA ARG A 167 4.79 6.56 -10.71
C ARG A 167 4.59 5.28 -11.54
N HIS A 168 5.06 4.15 -11.03
CA HIS A 168 5.23 2.93 -11.82
C HIS A 168 4.45 1.78 -11.22
N ASP A 169 3.89 0.95 -12.10
CA ASP A 169 3.27 -0.30 -11.73
C ASP A 169 4.33 -1.39 -11.63
N PHE A 170 4.23 -2.20 -10.59
CA PHE A 170 5.09 -3.34 -10.32
C PHE A 170 4.25 -4.62 -10.29
N TYR A 171 4.82 -5.70 -10.81
CA TYR A 171 4.13 -6.98 -11.00
C TYR A 171 4.96 -8.13 -10.43
N TRP A 172 4.27 -9.10 -9.85
CA TRP A 172 4.83 -10.33 -9.31
C TRP A 172 3.93 -11.52 -9.65
N THR A 173 4.41 -12.74 -9.45
CA THR A 173 3.54 -13.92 -9.59
C THR A 173 2.62 -14.02 -8.37
N GLY A 174 1.35 -13.67 -8.55
CA GLY A 174 0.31 -13.81 -7.53
C GLY A 174 -0.18 -15.25 -7.38
N SER A 175 -0.65 -15.61 -6.18
CA SER A 175 -1.34 -16.88 -5.89
C SER A 175 -2.83 -16.70 -5.62
N GLY A 176 -3.34 -15.45 -5.67
CA GLY A 176 -4.68 -15.08 -5.22
C GLY A 176 -4.86 -15.09 -3.69
N GLN A 177 -3.85 -15.52 -2.93
CA GLN A 177 -3.83 -15.47 -1.48
C GLN A 177 -3.17 -14.18 -0.99
N LEU A 178 -3.55 -13.71 0.20
CA LEU A 178 -2.97 -12.53 0.80
C LEU A 178 -1.50 -12.81 1.15
N ARG A 179 -0.58 -12.06 0.52
CA ARG A 179 0.87 -12.19 0.75
C ARG A 179 1.51 -10.82 0.96
N GLU A 180 2.57 -10.77 1.77
CA GLU A 180 3.43 -9.58 1.86
C GLU A 180 4.08 -9.35 0.50
N ALA A 181 3.79 -8.21 -0.11
CA ALA A 181 4.32 -7.80 -1.40
C ALA A 181 5.42 -6.75 -1.23
N ALA A 182 5.31 -5.88 -0.23
CA ALA A 182 6.28 -4.83 -0.01
C ALA A 182 6.51 -4.55 1.48
N ARG A 183 7.67 -3.97 1.75
CA ARG A 183 8.04 -3.44 3.05
C ARG A 183 8.76 -2.12 2.88
N VAL A 184 8.38 -1.13 3.69
CA VAL A 184 9.04 0.16 3.76
C VAL A 184 9.45 0.45 5.20
N ALA A 185 10.73 0.71 5.42
CA ALA A 185 11.23 1.17 6.71
C ALA A 185 11.69 2.61 6.67
N ASP A 186 11.53 3.28 7.79
CA ASP A 186 12.22 4.53 8.08
C ASP A 186 13.27 4.30 9.19
N PRO A 187 14.56 4.36 8.86
CA PRO A 187 15.63 4.16 9.84
C PRO A 187 15.56 5.12 11.04
N ALA A 188 15.13 6.36 10.83
CA ALA A 188 15.12 7.38 11.88
C ALA A 188 14.08 7.08 12.97
N SER A 189 12.82 6.84 12.60
CA SER A 189 11.75 6.51 13.56
C SER A 189 11.74 5.05 13.98
N GLY A 190 12.28 4.14 13.16
CA GLY A 190 12.15 2.69 13.35
C GLY A 190 10.79 2.10 12.97
N ARG A 191 9.91 2.92 12.39
CA ARG A 191 8.63 2.43 11.89
C ARG A 191 8.83 1.62 10.62
N VAL A 192 8.05 0.56 10.51
CA VAL A 192 7.99 -0.32 9.35
C VAL A 192 6.55 -0.45 8.90
N LEU A 193 6.31 -0.17 7.63
CA LEU A 193 5.08 -0.47 6.92
C LEU A 193 5.28 -1.76 6.12
N ARG A 194 4.39 -2.74 6.33
CA ARG A 194 4.27 -3.92 5.46
C ARG A 194 2.99 -3.79 4.65
N PHE A 195 3.08 -4.06 3.36
CA PHE A 195 1.94 -4.07 2.45
C PHE A 195 1.72 -5.49 1.95
N SER A 196 0.52 -6.00 2.17
CA SER A 196 0.08 -7.30 1.69
C SER A 196 -1.12 -7.14 0.76
N SER A 197 -1.18 -7.98 -0.28
CA SER A 197 -2.25 -7.94 -1.28
C SER A 197 -2.55 -9.34 -1.81
N THR A 198 -3.81 -9.59 -2.17
CA THR A 198 -4.23 -10.76 -2.97
C THR A 198 -4.07 -10.51 -4.46
N GLN A 199 -3.83 -9.27 -4.89
CA GLN A 199 -3.47 -8.95 -6.27
C GLN A 199 -2.01 -9.33 -6.56
N ASP A 200 -1.66 -9.34 -7.84
CA ASP A 200 -0.35 -9.68 -8.38
C ASP A 200 0.47 -8.43 -8.78
N SER A 201 0.00 -7.25 -8.36
CA SER A 201 0.59 -5.98 -8.73
C SER A 201 0.26 -4.86 -7.75
N CYS A 202 1.08 -3.81 -7.76
CA CYS A 202 0.82 -2.56 -7.08
C CYS A 202 1.38 -1.37 -7.86
N HIS A 203 0.75 -0.21 -7.72
CA HIS A 203 1.35 1.05 -8.16
C HIS A 203 2.22 1.60 -7.02
N LEU A 204 3.47 1.92 -7.30
CA LEU A 204 4.34 2.67 -6.41
C LEU A 204 4.29 4.14 -6.78
N TYR A 205 3.78 4.94 -5.85
CA TYR A 205 3.82 6.40 -5.92
C TYR A 205 4.84 6.93 -4.90
N SER A 206 5.69 7.87 -5.28
CA SER A 206 6.44 8.69 -4.31
C SER A 206 6.72 10.10 -4.78
N ASP A 207 6.83 11.06 -3.87
CA ASP A 207 7.42 12.36 -4.14
C ASP A 207 8.40 12.72 -3.02
N ALA A 208 8.84 13.97 -2.94
CA ALA A 208 9.72 14.40 -1.87
C ALA A 208 9.12 14.23 -0.46
N ARG A 209 7.79 14.18 -0.31
CA ARG A 209 7.07 14.29 0.97
C ARG A 209 6.38 13.00 1.41
N CYS A 210 6.00 12.14 0.48
CA CYS A 210 5.24 10.93 0.78
C CYS A 210 5.49 9.82 -0.24
N PHE A 211 5.16 8.59 0.16
CA PHE A 211 5.06 7.45 -0.74
C PHE A 211 3.73 6.72 -0.54
N SER A 212 3.31 5.91 -1.49
CA SER A 212 2.12 5.09 -1.40
C SER A 212 2.32 3.81 -2.19
N LEU A 213 1.73 2.72 -1.68
CA LEU A 213 1.61 1.43 -2.37
C LEU A 213 0.13 1.21 -2.60
N LEU A 214 -0.28 1.23 -3.87
CA LEU A 214 -1.68 1.21 -4.26
C LEU A 214 -2.02 -0.13 -4.90
N ALA A 215 -3.17 -0.67 -4.53
CA ALA A 215 -3.82 -1.73 -5.30
C ALA A 215 -4.15 -1.23 -6.71
N GLN A 216 -4.09 -2.13 -7.69
CA GLN A 216 -4.52 -1.80 -9.04
C GLN A 216 -6.04 -1.56 -9.08
N GLY A 217 -6.43 -0.57 -9.89
CA GLY A 217 -7.83 -0.35 -10.22
C GLY A 217 -8.41 -1.58 -10.92
N VAL A 218 -9.69 -1.84 -10.67
CA VAL A 218 -10.38 -3.00 -11.21
C VAL A 218 -11.35 -2.54 -12.30
N GLN A 219 -11.31 -3.23 -13.43
CA GLN A 219 -12.35 -3.14 -14.46
C GLN A 219 -13.22 -4.40 -14.39
N LEU A 220 -14.54 -4.20 -14.35
CA LEU A 220 -15.54 -5.25 -14.32
C LEU A 220 -16.36 -5.22 -15.60
N GLN A 221 -16.65 -6.41 -16.13
CA GLN A 221 -17.68 -6.61 -17.16
C GLN A 221 -19.04 -6.87 -16.48
N PRO A 222 -20.17 -6.66 -17.18
CA PRO A 222 -21.49 -7.01 -16.68
C PRO A 222 -21.56 -8.45 -16.12
N GLY A 223 -22.14 -8.61 -14.93
CA GLY A 223 -22.27 -9.89 -14.23
C GLY A 223 -20.98 -10.40 -13.57
N GLN A 224 -19.84 -9.72 -13.71
CA GLN A 224 -18.62 -10.14 -13.03
C GLN A 224 -18.62 -9.74 -11.57
N VAL A 225 -18.04 -10.63 -10.75
CA VAL A 225 -17.69 -10.35 -9.37
C VAL A 225 -16.17 -10.30 -9.25
N ARG A 226 -15.67 -9.29 -8.53
CA ARG A 226 -14.25 -9.15 -8.18
C ARG A 226 -14.12 -9.02 -6.68
N ARG A 227 -13.19 -9.77 -6.11
CA ARG A 227 -12.84 -9.72 -4.69
C ARG A 227 -11.34 -9.61 -4.56
N PHE A 228 -10.88 -8.75 -3.67
CA PHE A 228 -9.48 -8.66 -3.31
C PHE A 228 -9.35 -8.15 -1.87
N GLN A 229 -8.24 -8.50 -1.25
CA GLN A 229 -7.92 -8.09 0.11
C GLN A 229 -6.58 -7.38 0.10
N LEU A 230 -6.47 -6.34 0.92
CA LEU A 230 -5.24 -5.62 1.19
C LEU A 230 -5.02 -5.58 2.70
N ALA A 231 -3.76 -5.54 3.12
CA ALA A 231 -3.41 -5.22 4.49
C ALA A 231 -2.21 -4.28 4.51
N TYR A 232 -2.36 -3.16 5.20
CA TYR A 232 -1.26 -2.31 5.60
C TYR A 232 -0.97 -2.61 7.06
N ARG A 233 0.25 -3.00 7.42
CA ARG A 233 0.62 -3.21 8.81
C ARG A 233 1.70 -2.25 9.23
N LEU A 234 1.42 -1.45 10.24
CA LEU A 234 2.39 -0.56 10.87
C LEU A 234 2.86 -1.14 12.19
N GLY A 235 4.17 -1.14 12.36
CA GLY A 235 4.81 -1.53 13.60
C GLY A 235 6.20 -0.91 13.74
N VAL A 236 6.88 -1.30 14.81
CA VAL A 236 8.29 -1.00 15.03
C VAL A 236 9.05 -2.30 14.81
N GLN A 237 10.17 -2.23 14.10
CA GLN A 237 11.08 -3.37 13.99
C GLN A 237 12.45 -3.00 14.56
N ASP A 238 13.13 -3.99 15.15
CA ASP A 238 14.58 -3.91 15.30
C ASP A 238 15.21 -3.90 13.90
N ILE A 239 16.06 -2.91 13.66
CA ILE A 239 16.60 -2.63 12.32
C ILE A 239 17.44 -3.80 11.79
N ASP A 240 17.96 -4.63 12.71
CA ASP A 240 18.77 -5.82 12.43
C ASP A 240 17.96 -7.02 11.88
N ALA A 241 16.61 -6.98 11.98
CA ALA A 241 15.72 -8.04 11.50
C ALA A 241 15.19 -7.80 10.08
N PHE A 242 15.86 -6.95 9.28
CA PHE A 242 15.50 -6.71 7.87
C PHE A 242 15.93 -7.82 6.91
N ASP A 243 16.38 -8.96 7.45
CA ASP A 243 16.69 -10.16 6.71
C ASP A 243 15.44 -11.05 6.56
N ILE A 244 15.12 -11.43 5.32
CA ILE A 244 14.15 -12.51 5.03
C ILE A 244 14.93 -13.63 4.35
N SER A 245 16.05 -14.01 4.94
CA SER A 245 16.70 -15.27 4.62
C SER A 245 15.92 -16.35 5.35
N GLU A 246 15.13 -17.16 4.63
CA GLU A 246 14.81 -18.48 5.16
C GLU A 246 16.15 -19.20 5.40
N PRO A 247 16.35 -19.87 6.55
CA PRO A 247 17.53 -20.70 6.73
C PRO A 247 17.47 -21.82 5.68
N VAL A 248 18.38 -21.78 4.71
CA VAL A 248 18.61 -22.93 3.83
C VAL A 248 19.03 -24.09 4.73
N SER A 249 18.12 -25.04 4.94
CA SER A 249 18.43 -26.32 5.56
C SER A 249 19.45 -27.05 4.69
N MET A 250 20.72 -26.89 5.02
CA MET A 250 21.78 -27.77 4.56
C MET A 250 21.57 -29.15 5.21
N MET A 251 20.82 -30.01 4.53
CA MET A 251 20.88 -31.45 4.79
C MET A 251 22.29 -31.91 4.42
N SER A 252 23.12 -32.15 5.44
CA SER A 252 24.35 -32.91 5.29
C SER A 252 23.99 -34.32 4.82
N ASN A 253 24.30 -34.65 3.58
CA ASN A 253 24.31 -36.04 3.14
C ASN A 253 25.65 -36.65 3.57
N LYS A 254 25.55 -37.73 4.35
CA LYS A 254 26.64 -38.57 4.82
C LYS A 254 26.97 -39.62 3.78
#